data_AF-A0A0D9Z1B2-F1
#
_entry.id   AF-A0A0D9Z1B2-F1
#
_cell.length_a   1.000
_cell.length_b   1.000
_cell.length_c   1.000
_cell.angle_alpha   90.00
_cell.angle_beta   90.00
_cell.angle_gamma   90.00
#
_symmetry.space_group_name_H-M   'P 1'
#
loop_
_entity.id
_entity.type
_entity.pdbx_description
1 polymer ?
#
loop_
_entity_poly.entity_id
_entity_poly.type
_entity_poly.pdbx_seq_one_letter_code
_entity_poly.pdbx_strand_id
1 'polypeptide(L)'
;MEAPSASASAEERQRIERVARFVARDRDGDMAEALLLRLLKITRNARRWGFLDRDHPLHPYYLQQKVSEQCRILRPRPAAAAAGDR
;
A
#
# COMPACT_ATOMS: atom_id res chain seq x y z
N MET A 1 11.00 -11.64 -25.51
CA MET A 1 10.56 -12.53 -24.41
C MET A 1 9.92 -11.64 -23.36
N GLU A 2 8.61 -11.42 -23.47
CA GLU A 2 7.85 -10.55 -22.56
C GLU A 2 7.34 -11.43 -21.41
N ALA A 3 7.74 -11.12 -20.19
CA ALA A 3 7.31 -11.87 -19.01
C ALA A 3 5.78 -11.73 -18.85
N PRO A 4 5.05 -12.80 -18.48
CA PRO A 4 3.63 -12.69 -18.20
C PRO A 4 3.45 -11.86 -16.92
N SER A 5 3.29 -10.55 -17.08
CA SER A 5 2.73 -9.71 -16.04
C SER A 5 1.31 -10.19 -15.82
N ALA A 6 1.12 -11.10 -14.86
CA ALA A 6 -0.18 -11.50 -14.38
C ALA A 6 -0.93 -10.22 -13.99
N SER A 7 -1.84 -9.79 -14.85
CA SER A 7 -2.56 -8.54 -14.68
C SER A 7 -3.49 -8.71 -13.48
N ALA A 8 -3.03 -8.25 -12.30
CA ALA A 8 -3.85 -8.20 -11.09
C ALA A 8 -5.22 -7.62 -11.41
N SER A 9 -6.28 -8.26 -10.92
CA SER A 9 -7.65 -7.79 -11.15
C SER A 9 -7.81 -6.37 -10.57
N ALA A 10 -8.77 -5.61 -11.10
CA ALA A 10 -9.05 -4.26 -10.59
C ALA A 10 -9.34 -4.27 -9.08
N GLU A 11 -10.04 -5.30 -8.59
CA GLU A 11 -10.32 -5.49 -7.17
C GLU A 11 -9.05 -5.76 -6.34
N GLU A 12 -8.11 -6.53 -6.89
CA GLU A 12 -6.83 -6.82 -6.25
C GLU A 12 -5.96 -5.58 -6.15
N ARG A 13 -5.89 -4.78 -7.22
CA ARG A 13 -5.20 -3.49 -7.22
C ARG A 13 -5.78 -2.53 -6.18
N GLN A 14 -7.10 -2.36 -6.16
CA GLN A 14 -7.78 -1.50 -5.18
C GLN A 14 -7.51 -1.95 -3.73
N ARG A 15 -7.43 -3.26 -3.49
CA ARG A 15 -7.07 -3.81 -2.18
C ARG A 15 -5.65 -3.43 -1.80
N ILE A 16 -4.69 -3.64 -2.70
CA ILE A 16 -3.28 -3.29 -2.48
C ILE A 16 -3.13 -1.80 -2.18
N GLU A 17 -3.79 -0.93 -2.94
CA GLU A 17 -3.78 0.51 -2.72
C GLU A 17 -4.35 0.91 -1.35
N ARG A 18 -5.45 0.29 -0.93
CA ARG A 18 -6.04 0.55 0.41
C ARG A 18 -5.08 0.17 1.53
N VAL A 19 -4.42 -0.99 1.40
CA VAL A 19 -3.44 -1.46 2.38
C VAL A 19 -2.20 -0.56 2.38
N ALA A 20 -1.69 -0.19 1.21
CA ALA A 20 -0.58 0.75 1.07
C ALA A 20 -0.89 2.10 1.74
N ARG A 21 -2.08 2.66 1.51
CA ARG A 21 -2.55 3.88 2.19
C ARG A 21 -2.61 3.74 3.71
N PHE A 22 -3.08 2.61 4.20
CA PHE A 22 -3.18 2.34 5.62
C PHE A 22 -1.79 2.26 6.26
N VAL A 23 -0.91 1.46 5.69
CA VAL A 23 0.47 1.28 6.19
C VAL A 23 1.27 2.59 6.09
N ALA A 24 1.15 3.34 5.00
CA ALA A 24 1.86 4.60 4.81
C ALA A 24 1.56 5.67 5.86
N ARG A 25 0.41 5.59 6.55
CA ARG A 25 0.00 6.52 7.61
C ARG A 25 0.58 6.18 8.97
N ASP A 26 1.10 4.98 9.14
CA ASP A 26 1.72 4.53 10.38
C ASP A 26 3.05 5.27 10.57
N ARG A 27 3.06 6.27 11.46
CA ARG A 27 4.21 7.15 11.69
C ARG A 27 5.34 6.46 12.45
N ASP A 28 5.03 5.41 13.20
CA ASP A 28 6.00 4.68 14.02
C ASP A 28 6.76 3.60 13.23
N GLY A 29 6.46 3.45 11.93
CA GLY A 29 7.22 2.62 11.02
C GLY A 29 6.94 1.13 11.23
N ASP A 30 6.37 0.51 10.21
CA ASP A 30 6.29 -0.94 10.00
C ASP A 30 5.44 -1.77 10.97
N MET A 31 4.89 -1.23 12.07
CA MET A 31 4.04 -2.02 12.98
C MET A 31 2.81 -2.57 12.27
N ALA A 32 2.08 -1.73 11.52
CA ALA A 32 0.93 -2.16 10.73
C ALA A 32 1.29 -3.25 9.71
N GLU A 33 2.41 -3.10 9.00
CA GLU A 33 2.88 -4.05 7.99
C GLU A 33 3.33 -5.37 8.62
N ALA A 34 4.03 -5.30 9.76
CA ALA A 34 4.47 -6.46 10.52
C ALA A 34 3.29 -7.27 11.07
N LEU A 35 2.23 -6.60 11.54
CA LEU A 35 1.00 -7.27 11.97
C LEU A 35 0.31 -8.00 10.81
N LEU A 36 0.23 -7.36 9.64
CA LEU A 36 -0.36 -7.99 8.45
C LEU A 36 0.48 -9.17 7.95
N LEU A 37 1.81 -9.07 7.97
CA LEU A 37 2.71 -10.18 7.67
C LEU A 37 2.55 -11.33 8.68
N ARG A 38 2.41 -11.02 9.97
CA ARG A 38 2.16 -12.02 11.01
C ARG A 38 0.80 -12.70 10.81
N LEU A 39 -0.22 -11.92 10.43
CA LEU A 39 -1.55 -12.46 10.10
C LEU A 39 -1.50 -13.35 8.86
N LEU A 40 -0.73 -13.00 7.83
CA LEU A 40 -0.48 -13.86 6.66
C LEU A 40 0.11 -15.20 7.11
N LYS A 41 1.12 -15.19 7.99
CA LYS A 41 1.75 -16.42 8.50
C LYS A 41 0.77 -17.30 9.28
N ILE A 42 -0.06 -16.70 10.13
CA ILE A 42 -1.03 -17.44 10.96
C ILE A 42 -2.19 -17.99 10.11
N THR A 43 -2.77 -17.15 9.27
CA THR A 43 -4.01 -17.48 8.53
C THR A 43 -3.74 -18.16 7.19
N ARG A 44 -2.50 -18.11 6.70
CA ARG A 44 -2.07 -18.56 5.37
C ARG A 44 -2.92 -17.96 4.23
N ASN A 45 -3.51 -16.78 4.47
CA ASN A 45 -4.42 -16.13 3.53
C ASN A 45 -3.64 -15.36 2.46
N ALA A 46 -2.92 -16.09 1.61
CA ALA A 46 -2.14 -15.55 0.50
C ALA A 46 -3.01 -14.75 -0.49
N ARG A 47 -4.28 -15.14 -0.67
CA ARG A 47 -5.21 -14.41 -1.54
C ARG A 47 -5.43 -12.96 -1.10
N ARG A 48 -5.44 -12.69 0.22
CA ARG A 48 -5.69 -11.34 0.75
C ARG A 48 -4.40 -10.57 1.03
N TRP A 49 -3.37 -11.24 1.50
CA TRP A 49 -2.16 -10.61 2.05
C TRP A 49 -0.87 -11.05 1.36
N GLY A 50 -0.95 -11.94 0.36
CA GLY A 50 0.23 -12.53 -0.27
C GLY A 50 1.17 -11.50 -0.89
N PHE A 51 0.65 -10.37 -1.37
CA PHE A 51 1.46 -9.28 -1.92
C PHE A 51 2.39 -8.60 -0.90
N LEU A 52 2.21 -8.85 0.40
CA LEU A 52 3.14 -8.38 1.43
C LEU A 52 4.43 -9.22 1.45
N ASP A 53 4.38 -10.45 0.94
CA ASP A 53 5.55 -11.30 0.79
C ASP A 53 6.45 -10.82 -0.35
N ARG A 54 7.76 -10.86 -0.15
CA ARG A 54 8.76 -10.33 -1.09
C ARG A 54 8.82 -11.11 -2.40
N ASP A 55 8.50 -12.39 -2.34
CA ASP A 55 8.51 -13.28 -3.50
C ASP A 55 7.21 -13.19 -4.32
N HIS A 56 6.22 -12.41 -3.87
CA HIS A 56 4.96 -12.27 -4.58
C HIS A 56 5.08 -11.34 -5.80
N PRO A 57 4.49 -11.69 -6.96
CA PRO A 57 4.62 -10.90 -8.19
C PRO A 57 4.10 -9.46 -8.07
N LEU A 58 3.14 -9.22 -7.17
CA LEU A 58 2.58 -7.88 -6.90
C LEU A 58 3.27 -7.12 -5.76
N HIS A 59 4.31 -7.68 -5.15
CA HIS A 59 5.06 -7.00 -4.10
C HIS A 59 5.70 -5.68 -4.56
N PRO A 60 6.33 -5.61 -5.76
CA PRO A 60 6.89 -4.35 -6.24
C PRO A 60 5.82 -3.26 -6.42
N TYR A 61 4.63 -3.65 -6.90
CA TYR A 61 3.50 -2.72 -7.04
C TYR A 61 3.01 -2.20 -5.69
N TYR A 62 2.89 -3.07 -4.69
CA TYR A 62 2.56 -2.66 -3.31
C TYR A 62 3.58 -1.66 -2.74
N LEU A 63 4.88 -1.94 -2.87
CA LEU A 63 5.94 -1.04 -2.40
C LEU A 63 5.86 0.34 -3.06
N GLN A 64 5.65 0.38 -4.38
CA GLN A 64 5.50 1.64 -5.10
C GLN A 64 4.31 2.47 -4.56
N GLN A 65 3.17 1.82 -4.30
CA GLN A 65 2.01 2.51 -3.71
C GLN A 65 2.29 3.00 -2.30
N LYS A 66 2.96 2.18 -1.47
CA LYS A 66 3.31 2.55 -0.09
C LYS A 66 4.19 3.81 -0.07
N VAL A 67 5.25 3.84 -0.87
CA VAL A 67 6.16 4.99 -0.98
C VAL A 67 5.42 6.21 -1.54
N SER A 68 4.59 6.04 -2.58
CA SER A 68 3.79 7.14 -3.14
C SER A 68 2.89 7.79 -2.09
N GLU A 69 2.22 6.99 -1.25
CA GLU A 69 1.36 7.49 -0.19
C GLU A 69 2.15 8.13 0.96
N GLN A 70 3.31 7.58 1.33
CA GLN A 70 4.22 8.22 2.30
C GLN A 70 4.68 9.59 1.79
N CYS A 71 5.11 9.69 0.53
CA CYS A 71 5.47 10.96 -0.09
C CYS A 71 4.28 11.93 -0.12
N ARG A 72 3.06 11.44 -0.37
CA ARG A 72 1.85 12.27 -0.35
C ARG A 72 1.56 12.85 1.03
N ILE A 73 1.79 12.09 2.10
CA ILE A 73 1.63 12.56 3.49
C ILE A 73 2.67 13.62 3.83
N LEU A 74 3.90 13.48 3.33
CA LEU A 74 4.99 14.42 3.56
C LEU A 74 4.87 15.70 2.71
N ARG A 75 4.14 15.67 1.59
CA ARG A 75 3.92 16.88 0.80
C ARG A 75 3.13 17.90 1.62
N PRO A 76 3.63 19.12 1.83
CA PRO A 76 2.84 20.18 2.42
C PRO A 76 1.63 20.41 1.51
N ARG A 77 0.44 20.18 2.06
CA ARG A 77 -0.80 20.55 1.39
C ARG A 77 -0.75 22.06 1.21
N PRO A 78 -0.78 22.61 -0.02
CA PRO A 78 -0.89 24.05 -0.18
C PRO A 78 -2.13 24.49 0.59
N ALA A 79 -1.93 25.42 1.52
CA ALA A 79 -2.99 26.06 2.29
C ALA A 79 -3.77 26.98 1.35
N ALA A 80 -4.55 26.40 0.44
CA ALA A 80 -5.41 27.10 -0.50
C ALA A 80 -6.85 26.63 -0.30
N ALA A 81 -7.41 26.92 0.88
CA ALA A 81 -8.85 26.98 1.15
C ALA A 81 -9.14 27.52 2.58
N ALA A 82 -8.26 28.33 3.15
CA ALA A 82 -8.44 28.92 4.47
C ALA A 82 -8.05 30.41 4.46
N ALA A 83 -8.53 31.18 3.48
CA ALA A 83 -8.57 32.64 3.53
C ALA A 83 -9.42 33.19 2.37
N GLY A 84 -10.51 33.91 2.68
CA GLY A 84 -11.38 34.68 1.77
C GLY A 84 -12.49 33.82 1.16
N ASP A 85 -13.78 34.05 1.35
CA ASP A 85 -14.48 35.34 1.46
C ASP A 85 -15.35 35.45 2.73
N ARG A 86 -15.27 36.63 3.35
CA ARG A 86 -16.31 37.20 4.21
C ARG A 86 -17.15 38.14 3.36
#